data_AF-A0A5B7IDD6-F1
#
_entry.id   AF-A0A5B7IDD6-F1
#
_cell.length_a   1.000
_cell.length_b   1.000
_cell.length_c   1.000
_cell.angle_alpha   90.00
_cell.angle_beta   90.00
_cell.angle_gamma   90.00
#
_symmetry.space_group_name_H-M   'P 1'
#
loop_
_entity.id
_entity.type
_entity.pdbx_description
1 polymer ?
#
loop_
_entity_poly.entity_id
_entity_poly.type
_entity_poly.pdbx_seq_one_letter_code
_entity_poly.pdbx_strand_id
1 'polypeptide(L)'
;MTPPWLLLAVLALVWLRAGVLGDTSWGGLYPRESPSREVRSLDGLWNFRLAPLLDPDKGFREHWYSQPLSLVSGLPRDTVLLKLSDNALVRFV
;
A
#
# COMPACT_ATOMS: atom_id res chain seq x y z
N MET A 1 9.66 -49.26 19.81
CA MET A 1 9.67 -48.31 20.95
C MET A 1 10.29 -47.02 20.46
N THR A 2 9.47 -46.05 20.04
CA THR A 2 10.01 -44.75 19.62
C THR A 2 10.50 -44.02 20.87
N PRO A 3 11.76 -43.58 20.91
CA PRO A 3 12.27 -42.90 22.09
C PRO A 3 11.58 -41.54 22.26
N PRO A 4 11.20 -41.16 23.50
CA PRO A 4 10.30 -40.03 23.77
C PRO A 4 10.85 -38.67 23.34
N TRP A 5 12.18 -38.53 23.24
CA TRP A 5 12.82 -37.30 22.77
C TRP A 5 12.54 -37.00 21.29
N LEU A 6 12.24 -38.01 20.47
CA LEU A 6 11.84 -37.79 19.07
C LEU A 6 10.50 -37.07 18.97
N LEU A 7 9.56 -37.38 19.88
CA LEU A 7 8.27 -36.68 19.91
C LEU A 7 8.45 -35.21 20.29
N LEU A 8 9.32 -34.92 21.26
CA LEU A 8 9.66 -33.55 21.63
C LEU A 8 10.37 -32.81 20.50
N ALA A 9 11.28 -33.46 19.78
CA ALA A 9 11.97 -32.87 18.63
C ALA A 9 11.01 -32.58 17.46
N VAL A 10 10.07 -33.48 17.18
CA VAL A 10 9.03 -33.27 16.16
C VAL A 10 8.08 -32.15 16.58
N LEU A 11 7.65 -32.12 17.84
CA LEU A 11 6.84 -31.02 18.36
C LEU A 11 7.60 -29.70 18.29
N ALA A 12 8.88 -29.66 18.68
CA ALA A 12 9.73 -28.48 18.57
C ALA A 12 9.92 -28.01 17.12
N LEU A 13 10.09 -28.93 16.17
CA LEU A 13 10.15 -28.62 14.73
C LEU A 13 8.80 -28.10 14.20
N VAL A 14 7.68 -28.62 14.69
CA VAL A 14 6.34 -28.14 14.35
C VAL A 14 6.12 -26.73 14.91
N TRP A 15 6.50 -26.46 16.16
CA TRP A 15 6.45 -25.12 16.76
C TRP A 15 7.37 -24.12 16.06
N LEU A 16 8.57 -24.54 15.67
CA LEU A 16 9.54 -23.72 14.91
C LEU A 16 9.05 -23.41 13.49
N ARG A 17 8.38 -24.37 12.83
CA ARG A 17 7.78 -24.20 11.49
C ARG A 17 6.47 -23.41 11.53
N ALA A 18 5.74 -23.45 12.65
CA ALA A 18 4.44 -22.80 12.80
C ALA A 18 4.51 -21.27 12.97
N GLY A 19 5.70 -20.66 13.06
CA GLY A 19 5.85 -19.21 13.01
C GLY A 19 5.07 -18.45 14.08
N VAL A 20 4.80 -19.07 15.24
CA VAL A 20 4.07 -18.45 16.36
C VAL A 20 5.04 -17.60 17.19
N LEU A 21 5.71 -16.67 16.53
CA LEU A 21 6.15 -15.40 17.09
C LEU A 21 5.60 -14.37 16.10
N GLY A 22 4.28 -14.25 16.07
CA GLY A 22 3.60 -13.38 15.13
C GLY A 22 4.13 -11.96 15.29
N ASP A 23 4.68 -11.42 14.21
CA ASP A 23 5.09 -10.02 14.15
C ASP A 23 3.87 -9.16 14.46
N THR A 24 3.82 -8.61 15.67
CA THR A 24 2.81 -7.63 16.05
C THR A 24 3.23 -6.26 15.52
N SER A 25 3.51 -6.17 14.21
CA SER A 25 3.96 -4.95 13.55
C SER A 25 2.79 -4.04 13.14
N TRP A 26 1.61 -4.24 13.71
CA TRP A 26 0.45 -3.41 13.41
C TRP A 26 0.28 -2.27 14.40
N GLY A 27 0.90 -1.13 14.08
CA GLY A 27 0.64 0.16 14.73
C GLY A 27 -0.53 0.89 14.07
N GLY A 28 -1.74 0.32 14.10
CA GLY A 28 -2.97 0.89 13.52
C GLY A 28 -3.53 2.11 14.25
N LEU A 29 -2.67 2.98 14.78
CA LEU A 29 -3.08 4.18 15.48
C LEU A 29 -3.54 5.24 14.48
N TYR A 30 -4.67 5.88 14.78
CA TYR A 30 -5.14 7.01 13.98
C TYR A 30 -4.19 8.21 14.15
N PRO A 31 -3.81 8.91 13.06
CA PRO A 31 -2.97 10.10 13.14
C PRO A 31 -3.59 11.18 14.05
N ARG A 32 -2.79 11.71 14.99
CA ARG A 32 -3.16 12.80 15.89
C ARG A 32 -1.97 13.75 16.02
N GLU A 33 -2.25 15.05 16.06
CA GLU A 33 -1.22 16.04 16.35
C GLU A 33 -0.70 15.86 17.78
N SER A 34 0.62 15.95 17.93
CA SER A 34 1.30 15.91 19.22
C SER A 34 2.60 16.72 19.14
N PRO A 35 3.28 17.00 20.26
CA PRO A 35 4.53 17.76 20.24
C PRO A 35 5.63 17.17 19.34
N SER A 36 5.55 15.88 19.02
CA SER A 36 6.48 15.17 18.13
C SER A 36 5.86 14.73 16.79
N ARG A 37 4.56 15.00 16.55
CA ARG A 37 3.83 14.54 15.35
C ARG A 37 2.97 15.65 14.76
N GLU A 38 3.19 15.90 13.48
CA GLU A 38 2.35 16.79 12.69
C GLU A 38 1.39 15.98 11.81
N VAL A 39 0.14 16.44 11.69
CA VAL A 39 -0.84 15.87 10.77
C VAL A 39 -0.99 16.83 9.59
N ARG A 40 -0.77 16.31 8.38
CA ARG A 40 -0.99 17.06 7.14
C ARG A 40 -2.12 16.42 6.36
N SER A 41 -3.07 17.25 5.96
CA SER A 41 -4.08 16.85 5.00
C SER A 41 -3.43 16.77 3.61
N LEU A 42 -3.75 15.70 2.88
CA LEU A 42 -3.43 15.53 1.47
C LEU A 42 -4.66 15.82 0.59
N ASP A 43 -5.64 16.54 1.14
CA ASP A 43 -6.85 16.94 0.43
C ASP A 43 -6.51 18.07 -0.55
N GLY A 44 -7.19 18.08 -1.69
CA GLY A 44 -6.95 19.06 -2.74
C GLY A 44 -7.02 18.47 -4.14
N LEU A 45 -6.38 19.17 -5.06
CA LEU A 45 -6.37 18.81 -6.46
C LEU A 45 -5.11 18.02 -6.79
N TRP A 46 -5.32 16.82 -7.34
CA TRP A 46 -4.24 15.92 -7.72
C TRP A 46 -4.27 15.70 -9.22
N ASN A 47 -3.08 15.64 -9.82
CA ASN A 47 -2.93 15.25 -11.22
C ASN A 47 -3.05 13.74 -11.31
N PHE A 48 -4.16 13.25 -11.89
CA PHE A 48 -4.38 11.83 -12.12
C PHE A 48 -4.27 11.50 -13.60
N ARG A 49 -3.73 10.32 -13.91
CA ARG A 49 -3.72 9.74 -15.25
C ARG A 49 -4.25 8.32 -15.18
N LEU A 50 -5.14 7.96 -16.09
CA LEU A 50 -5.60 6.59 -16.25
C LEU A 50 -4.60 5.78 -17.07
N ALA A 51 -4.31 4.56 -16.62
CA ALA A 51 -3.62 3.60 -17.45
C ALA A 51 -4.52 3.16 -18.62
N PRO A 52 -3.96 2.87 -19.81
CA PRO A 52 -4.74 2.32 -20.91
C PRO A 52 -5.47 1.04 -20.50
N LEU A 53 -6.73 0.87 -20.92
CA LEU A 53 -7.55 -0.29 -20.55
C LEU A 53 -6.91 -1.63 -20.99
N LEU A 54 -6.20 -1.61 -22.10
CA LEU A 54 -5.53 -2.78 -22.67
C LEU A 54 -4.13 -3.03 -22.07
N ASP A 55 -3.61 -2.09 -21.27
CA ASP A 55 -2.25 -2.16 -20.74
C ASP A 55 -2.13 -1.42 -19.39
N PRO A 56 -2.64 -2.02 -18.30
CA PRO A 56 -2.61 -1.41 -16.97
C PRO A 56 -1.19 -1.17 -16.44
N ASP A 57 -0.23 -2.01 -16.85
CA ASP A 57 1.15 -1.99 -16.34
C ASP A 57 2.04 -0.93 -17.01
N LYS A 58 1.51 -0.22 -18.01
CA LYS A 58 2.26 0.80 -18.76
C LYS A 58 2.94 1.82 -17.85
N GLY A 59 2.21 2.31 -16.83
CA GLY A 59 2.74 3.33 -15.91
C GLY A 59 3.90 2.85 -15.05
N PHE A 60 3.95 1.55 -14.73
CA PHE A 60 5.07 0.95 -14.02
C PHE A 60 6.26 0.71 -14.95
N ARG A 61 6.03 0.17 -16.15
CA ARG A 61 7.09 -0.09 -17.14
C ARG A 61 7.77 1.19 -17.63
N GLU A 62 7.00 2.27 -17.79
CA GLU A 62 7.51 3.59 -18.20
C GLU A 62 7.94 4.46 -17.00
N HIS A 63 7.90 3.91 -15.78
CA HIS A 63 8.32 4.60 -14.56
C HIS A 63 7.75 6.01 -14.42
N TRP A 64 6.43 6.20 -14.58
CA TRP A 64 5.81 7.53 -14.54
C TRP A 64 6.02 8.28 -13.21
N TYR A 65 6.35 7.57 -12.13
CA TYR A 65 6.71 8.14 -10.83
C TYR A 65 8.11 8.78 -10.78
N SER A 66 8.95 8.55 -11.80
CA SER A 66 10.32 9.09 -11.86
C SER A 66 10.38 10.59 -12.14
N GLN A 67 9.30 11.17 -12.66
CA GLN A 67 9.19 12.59 -12.99
C GLN A 67 7.76 13.09 -12.73
N PRO A 68 7.54 14.41 -12.59
CA PRO A 68 6.20 14.95 -12.44
C PRO A 68 5.28 14.48 -13.56
N LEU A 69 4.09 13.98 -13.19
CA LEU A 69 3.17 13.38 -14.16
C LEU A 69 2.79 14.37 -15.27
N SER A 70 2.74 15.68 -14.94
CA SER A 70 2.51 16.79 -15.87
C SER A 70 3.56 16.91 -16.99
N LEU A 71 4.78 16.41 -16.74
CA LEU A 71 5.91 16.46 -17.68
C LEU A 71 6.06 15.16 -18.48
N VAL A 72 5.35 14.09 -18.10
CA VAL A 72 5.31 12.85 -18.87
C VAL A 72 4.61 13.14 -20.20
N SER A 73 5.40 13.15 -21.29
CA SER A 73 4.90 13.40 -22.63
C SER A 73 3.79 12.39 -23.00
N GLY A 74 2.69 12.90 -23.54
CA GLY A 74 1.53 12.10 -23.91
C GLY A 74 0.39 12.04 -22.89
N LEU A 75 0.36 12.93 -21.88
CA LEU A 75 -0.90 13.23 -21.20
C LEU A 75 -1.89 13.83 -22.22
N PRO A 76 -3.04 13.19 -22.46
CA PRO A 76 -4.08 13.80 -23.29
C PRO A 76 -4.67 15.02 -22.56
N ARG A 77 -5.14 16.02 -23.32
CA ARG A 77 -5.61 17.33 -22.81
C ARG A 77 -6.82 17.25 -21.87
N ASP A 78 -7.36 16.06 -21.66
CA ASP A 78 -8.52 15.70 -20.84
C ASP A 78 -8.14 15.19 -19.45
N THR A 79 -6.92 15.47 -18.97
CA THR A 79 -6.49 15.14 -17.60
C THR A 79 -7.53 15.67 -16.62
N VAL A 80 -8.35 14.75 -16.08
CA VAL A 80 -9.46 15.12 -15.21
C VAL A 80 -8.88 15.52 -13.86
N LEU A 81 -8.93 16.82 -13.59
CA LEU A 81 -8.60 17.41 -12.31
C LEU A 81 -9.70 17.02 -11.32
N LEU A 82 -9.48 15.93 -10.60
CA LEU A 82 -10.39 15.48 -9.55
C LEU A 82 -10.06 16.21 -8.24
N LYS A 83 -11.01 17.02 -7.77
CA LYS A 83 -10.96 17.61 -6.43
C LYS A 83 -11.27 16.50 -5.42
N LEU A 84 -10.25 16.01 -4.71
CA LEU A 84 -10.47 15.24 -3.49
C LEU A 84 -10.76 16.26 -2.38
N SER A 85 -12.03 16.58 -2.12
CA SER A 85 -12.40 17.19 -0.84
C SER A 85 -13.81 16.81 -0.36
N ASP A 86 -13.81 16.49 0.93
CA ASP A 86 -14.85 16.54 1.95
C ASP A 86 -16.06 15.57 1.83
N ASN A 87 -15.90 14.41 2.48
CA ASN A 87 -16.92 13.40 2.81
C ASN A 87 -17.32 12.37 1.73
N ALA A 88 -16.57 11.26 1.74
CA ALA A 88 -17.00 9.88 1.49
C ALA A 88 -17.46 9.44 0.07
N LEU A 89 -17.00 8.23 -0.23
CA LEU A 89 -17.41 7.27 -1.27
C LEU A 89 -16.95 7.54 -2.71
N VAL A 90 -15.67 7.23 -2.98
CA VAL A 90 -15.28 6.83 -4.33
C VAL A 90 -15.63 5.36 -4.54
N ARG A 91 -16.80 5.10 -5.13
CA ARG A 91 -17.15 3.80 -5.71
C ARG A 91 -16.45 3.70 -7.06
N PHE A 92 -15.30 3.04 -7.09
CA PHE A 92 -14.87 2.40 -8.33
C PHE A 92 -15.76 1.16 -8.52
N VAL A 93 -16.32 1.06 -9.72
CA VAL A 93 -17.36 0.10 -10.17
C VAL A 93 -17.31 -1.25 -9.44
#